data_AF-A0A2U3QU04-F1
#
_entry.id   AF-A0A2U3QU04-F1
#
_cell.length_a   1.000
_cell.length_b   1.000
_cell.length_c   1.000
_cell.angle_alpha   90.00
_cell.angle_beta   90.00
_cell.angle_gamma   90.00
#
_symmetry.space_group_name_H-M   'P 1'
#
loop_
_entity.id
_entity.type
_entity.pdbx_description
1 polymer ?
#
loop_
_entity_poly.entity_id
_entity_poly.type
_entity_poly.pdbx_seq_one_letter_code
_entity_poly.pdbx_strand_id
1 'polypeptide(L)'
;MNSITHYKSIFTKQDVEKAVQDIPDLTAREQLVQQVLSSNRILELYHDDGESSKYFTTIEVRNEETRIIRIANKINNQVYYNDIYNLKSDIEGLANVSEEQKQALRHILLSTSGVRVLRGRAGTGKSYVLAKAHKLATNRGQKVIDLAPTHKAVSELRSKGYTEVYTVKGFFYIIEKNFYARQLNSSR
;
A
#
# COMPACT_ATOMS: atom_id res chain seq x y z
N MET A 1 -13.51 5.72 -19.69
CA MET A 1 -13.33 5.17 -18.33
C MET A 1 -11.88 5.01 -17.95
N ASN A 2 -11.06 4.25 -18.68
CA ASN A 2 -9.64 4.04 -18.35
C ASN A 2 -8.85 5.34 -18.11
N SER A 3 -9.13 6.41 -18.86
CA SER A 3 -8.51 7.73 -18.67
C SER A 3 -8.85 8.39 -17.32
N ILE A 4 -10.07 8.18 -16.81
CA ILE A 4 -10.53 8.72 -15.52
C ILE A 4 -10.02 7.84 -14.38
N THR A 5 -10.21 6.52 -14.49
CA THR A 5 -9.89 5.58 -13.41
C THR A 5 -8.40 5.34 -13.22
N HIS A 6 -7.57 5.67 -14.21
CA HIS A 6 -6.10 5.62 -14.07
C HIS A 6 -5.59 6.56 -12.97
N TYR A 7 -6.26 7.69 -12.74
CA TYR A 7 -5.83 8.70 -11.76
C TYR A 7 -6.78 8.84 -10.56
N LYS A 8 -8.01 8.30 -10.66
CA LYS A 8 -9.04 8.45 -9.63
C LYS A 8 -9.80 7.14 -9.41
N SER A 9 -9.77 6.63 -8.18
CA SER A 9 -10.57 5.45 -7.78
C SER A 9 -12.07 5.74 -7.73
N ILE A 10 -12.44 7.00 -7.49
CA ILE A 10 -13.80 7.51 -7.47
C ILE A 10 -13.91 8.77 -8.34
N PHE A 11 -15.03 8.96 -9.01
CA PHE A 11 -15.24 10.09 -9.91
C PHE A 11 -16.68 10.59 -9.84
N THR A 12 -16.91 11.79 -10.36
CA THR A 12 -18.22 12.44 -10.42
C THR A 12 -18.75 12.45 -11.85
N LYS A 13 -20.04 12.78 -12.03
CA LYS A 13 -20.60 13.08 -13.36
C LYS A 13 -19.78 14.13 -14.12
N GLN A 14 -19.32 15.17 -13.41
CA GLN A 14 -18.52 16.24 -14.01
C GLN A 14 -17.17 15.75 -14.54
N ASP A 15 -16.58 14.72 -13.93
CA ASP A 15 -15.35 14.11 -14.46
C ASP A 15 -15.61 13.38 -15.78
N VAL A 16 -16.78 12.75 -15.93
CA VAL A 16 -17.19 12.12 -17.19
C VAL A 16 -17.44 13.18 -18.26
N GLU A 17 -18.18 14.25 -17.93
CA GLU A 17 -18.43 15.38 -18.83
C GLU A 17 -17.13 16.02 -19.35
N LYS A 18 -16.16 16.23 -18.46
CA LYS A 18 -14.83 16.73 -18.82
C LYS A 18 -14.07 15.78 -19.75
N ALA A 19 -14.19 14.47 -19.52
CA ALA A 19 -13.52 13.47 -20.35
C ALA A 19 -14.07 13.40 -21.78
N VAL A 20 -15.28 13.92 -22.02
CA VAL A 20 -15.94 13.96 -23.35
C VAL A 20 -16.12 15.38 -23.87
N GLN A 21 -15.44 16.38 -23.29
CA GLN A 21 -15.61 17.79 -23.62
C GLN A 21 -15.29 18.14 -25.07
N ASP A 22 -14.40 17.36 -25.70
CA ASP A 22 -13.94 17.56 -27.07
C ASP A 22 -14.97 17.13 -28.12
N ILE A 23 -16.08 16.50 -27.70
CA ILE A 23 -17.21 16.17 -28.58
C ILE A 23 -18.01 17.46 -28.87
N PRO A 24 -18.05 17.95 -30.13
CA PRO A 24 -18.66 19.23 -30.45
C PRO A 24 -20.17 19.25 -30.19
N ASP A 25 -20.86 18.16 -30.53
CA ASP A 25 -22.30 18.02 -30.36
C ASP A 25 -22.68 17.87 -28.88
N LEU A 26 -23.44 18.83 -28.37
CA LEU A 26 -23.92 18.86 -26.99
C LEU A 26 -24.89 17.71 -26.68
N THR A 27 -25.78 17.36 -27.61
CA THR A 27 -26.77 16.30 -27.41
C THR A 27 -26.09 14.94 -27.40
N ALA A 28 -25.18 14.67 -28.35
CA ALA A 28 -24.40 13.44 -28.35
C ALA A 28 -23.55 13.29 -27.07
N ARG A 29 -23.00 14.40 -26.57
CA ARG A 29 -22.23 14.43 -25.31
C ARG A 29 -23.09 14.06 -24.10
N GLU A 30 -24.26 14.68 -23.97
CA GLU A 30 -25.20 14.38 -22.89
C GLU A 30 -25.66 12.92 -22.93
N GLN A 31 -26.00 12.41 -24.11
CA GLN A 31 -26.38 11.01 -24.31
C GLN A 31 -25.25 10.05 -23.90
N LEU A 32 -24.01 10.35 -24.30
CA LEU A 32 -22.85 9.54 -23.94
C LEU A 32 -22.60 9.53 -22.43
N VAL A 33 -22.71 10.68 -21.75
CA VAL A 33 -22.59 10.76 -20.29
C VAL A 33 -23.64 9.88 -19.62
N GLN A 34 -24.90 9.94 -20.07
CA GLN A 34 -25.98 9.11 -19.53
C GLN A 34 -25.74 7.63 -19.78
N GLN A 35 -25.29 7.24 -20.98
CA GLN A 35 -24.94 5.85 -21.31
C GLN A 35 -23.79 5.33 -20.44
N VAL A 36 -22.78 6.16 -20.18
CA VAL A 36 -21.67 5.79 -19.31
C VAL A 36 -22.17 5.56 -17.88
N LEU A 37 -22.91 6.51 -17.31
CA LEU A 37 -23.37 6.42 -15.92
C LEU A 37 -24.40 5.31 -15.68
N SER A 38 -25.17 4.94 -16.71
CA SER A 38 -26.11 3.81 -16.65
C SER A 38 -25.50 2.46 -17.02
N SER A 39 -24.20 2.42 -17.37
CA SER A 39 -23.53 1.17 -17.70
C SER A 39 -23.44 0.25 -16.48
N ASN A 40 -23.64 -1.05 -16.71
CA ASN A 40 -23.47 -2.10 -15.71
C ASN A 40 -22.05 -2.18 -15.11
N ARG A 41 -21.06 -1.49 -15.67
CA ARG A 41 -19.69 -1.41 -15.14
C ARG A 41 -19.52 -0.31 -14.09
N ILE A 42 -20.47 0.62 -14.01
CA ILE A 42 -20.43 1.74 -13.06
C ILE A 42 -21.19 1.36 -11.79
N LEU A 43 -20.63 1.75 -10.66
CA LEU A 43 -21.24 1.61 -9.35
C LEU A 43 -21.40 3.01 -8.75
N GLU A 44 -22.63 3.38 -8.44
CA GLU A 44 -22.89 4.56 -7.61
C GLU A 44 -22.51 4.25 -6.15
N LEU A 45 -21.90 5.23 -5.49
CA LEU A 45 -21.51 5.14 -4.10
C LEU A 45 -22.56 5.82 -3.22
N TYR A 46 -22.85 5.21 -2.08
CA TYR A 46 -23.84 5.68 -1.12
C TYR A 46 -23.17 5.93 0.23
N HIS A 47 -23.74 6.86 0.98
CA HIS A 47 -23.44 7.07 2.39
C HIS A 47 -23.99 5.93 3.24
N ASP A 48 -23.57 5.87 4.51
CA ASP A 48 -24.00 4.81 5.43
C ASP A 48 -25.51 4.84 5.73
N ASP A 49 -26.15 6.00 5.54
CA ASP A 49 -27.60 6.21 5.64
C ASP A 49 -28.37 5.80 4.36
N GLY A 50 -27.65 5.37 3.32
CA GLY A 50 -28.21 4.99 2.02
C GLY A 50 -28.44 6.16 1.05
N GLU A 51 -28.10 7.40 1.41
CA GLU A 51 -28.19 8.53 0.49
C GLU A 51 -27.09 8.46 -0.59
N SER A 52 -27.43 8.87 -1.82
CA SER A 52 -26.45 8.94 -2.90
C SER A 52 -25.36 9.95 -2.56
N SER A 53 -24.10 9.51 -2.64
CA SER A 53 -22.94 10.38 -2.47
C SER A 53 -22.63 11.22 -3.71
N LYS A 54 -23.31 10.96 -4.84
CA LYS A 54 -23.02 11.52 -6.18
C LYS A 54 -21.62 11.16 -6.73
N TYR A 55 -20.92 10.26 -6.04
CA TYR A 55 -19.69 9.65 -6.53
C TYR A 55 -19.96 8.30 -7.14
N PHE A 56 -19.12 7.95 -8.10
CA PHE A 56 -19.17 6.71 -8.83
C PHE A 56 -17.80 6.05 -8.80
N THR A 57 -17.78 4.73 -8.92
CA THR A 57 -16.58 3.94 -9.21
C THR A 57 -16.90 2.94 -10.31
N THR A 58 -15.92 2.11 -10.64
CA THR A 58 -16.10 0.99 -11.59
C THR A 58 -16.04 -0.34 -10.86
N ILE A 59 -16.67 -1.37 -11.42
CA ILE A 59 -16.56 -2.74 -10.92
C ILE A 59 -15.09 -3.17 -10.85
N GLU A 60 -14.28 -2.78 -11.83
CA GLU A 60 -12.86 -3.10 -11.89
C GLU A 60 -12.08 -2.52 -10.70
N VAL A 61 -12.24 -1.22 -10.42
CA VAL A 61 -11.60 -0.57 -9.26
C VAL A 61 -12.08 -1.21 -7.95
N ARG A 62 -13.38 -1.46 -7.80
CA ARG A 62 -13.92 -2.11 -6.59
C ARG A 62 -13.35 -3.52 -6.40
N ASN A 63 -13.18 -4.28 -7.49
CA ASN A 63 -12.59 -5.61 -7.45
C ASN A 63 -11.11 -5.55 -7.05
N GLU A 64 -10.35 -4.58 -7.55
CA GLU A 64 -8.96 -4.34 -7.17
C GLU A 64 -8.83 -3.98 -5.69
N GLU A 65 -9.63 -3.04 -5.20
CA GLU A 65 -9.65 -2.63 -3.78
C GLU A 65 -10.01 -3.81 -2.86
N THR A 66 -11.06 -4.56 -3.22
CA THR A 66 -11.48 -5.76 -2.47
C THR A 66 -10.37 -6.81 -2.45
N ARG A 67 -9.63 -6.97 -3.55
CA ARG A 67 -8.50 -7.89 -3.63
C ARG A 67 -7.36 -7.46 -2.71
N ILE A 68 -7.05 -6.17 -2.62
CA ILE A 68 -6.04 -5.63 -1.70
C ILE A 68 -6.40 -5.95 -0.25
N ILE A 69 -7.65 -5.67 0.15
CA ILE A 69 -8.14 -5.96 1.51
C ILE A 69 -8.09 -7.46 1.82
N ARG A 70 -8.49 -8.31 0.87
CA ARG A 70 -8.41 -9.77 1.04
C ARG A 70 -6.98 -10.25 1.26
N ILE A 71 -6.01 -9.73 0.51
CA ILE A 71 -4.60 -10.06 0.68
C ILE A 71 -4.10 -9.57 2.05
N ALA A 72 -4.42 -8.34 2.43
CA ALA A 72 -4.03 -7.77 3.72
C ALA A 72 -4.57 -8.62 4.89
N ASN A 73 -5.85 -9.02 4.84
CA ASN A 73 -6.46 -9.88 5.85
C ASN A 73 -5.80 -11.27 5.91
N LYS A 74 -5.49 -11.86 4.75
CA LYS A 74 -4.79 -13.15 4.68
C LYS A 74 -3.42 -13.07 5.36
N ILE A 75 -2.63 -12.04 5.05
CA ILE A 75 -1.31 -11.83 5.66
C ILE A 75 -1.46 -11.55 7.16
N ASN A 76 -2.43 -10.73 7.54
CA ASN A 76 -2.64 -10.33 8.92
C ASN A 76 -2.86 -11.53 9.88
N ASN A 77 -3.53 -12.59 9.38
CA ASN A 77 -3.82 -13.80 10.13
C ASN A 77 -2.67 -14.84 10.12
N GLN A 78 -1.63 -14.63 9.30
CA GLN A 78 -0.47 -15.51 9.21
C GLN A 78 0.67 -14.90 10.02
N VAL A 79 0.72 -15.17 11.32
CA VAL A 79 1.81 -14.68 12.17
C VAL A 79 2.64 -15.83 12.70
N TYR A 80 3.88 -15.88 12.23
CA TYR A 80 4.95 -16.71 12.76
C TYR A 80 6.08 -15.77 13.22
N TYR A 81 6.15 -15.51 14.51
CA TYR A 81 7.38 -15.01 15.13
C TYR A 81 7.81 -16.03 16.17
N ASN A 82 8.67 -16.94 15.74
CA ASN A 82 9.52 -17.66 16.68
C ASN A 82 10.62 -16.67 17.09
N ASP A 83 10.82 -16.48 18.40
CA ASP A 83 11.84 -15.61 19.03
C ASP A 83 11.53 -14.12 19.27
N ILE A 84 10.38 -13.78 19.87
CA ILE A 84 10.16 -12.45 20.50
C ILE A 84 10.56 -12.43 21.99
N TYR A 85 11.59 -13.18 22.40
CA TYR A 85 12.12 -13.01 23.75
C TYR A 85 13.03 -11.77 23.79
N ASN A 86 12.74 -10.82 24.69
CA ASN A 86 13.52 -9.61 25.02
C ASN A 86 13.44 -8.38 24.09
N LEU A 87 12.70 -8.37 22.98
CA LEU A 87 12.57 -7.16 22.12
C LEU A 87 11.91 -5.98 22.85
N LYS A 88 10.99 -6.26 23.79
CA LYS A 88 10.39 -5.24 24.64
C LYS A 88 11.45 -4.49 25.45
N SER A 89 12.38 -5.22 26.08
CA SER A 89 13.44 -4.60 26.89
C SER A 89 14.37 -3.74 26.04
N ASP A 90 14.69 -4.19 24.82
CA ASP A 90 15.52 -3.41 23.90
C ASP A 90 14.85 -2.08 23.55
N ILE A 91 13.53 -2.10 23.29
CA ILE A 91 12.76 -0.88 22.99
C ILE A 91 12.76 0.08 24.19
N GLU A 92 12.52 -0.44 25.40
CA GLU A 92 12.48 0.42 26.59
C GLU A 92 13.86 1.01 26.93
N GLY A 93 14.94 0.27 26.65
CA GLY A 93 16.32 0.72 26.86
C GLY A 93 16.84 1.72 25.81
N LEU A 94 16.07 2.04 24.76
CA LEU A 94 16.49 3.02 23.77
C LEU A 94 16.57 4.43 24.34
N ALA A 95 17.78 4.99 24.37
CA ALA A 95 18.00 6.42 24.60
C ALA A 95 17.62 7.26 23.36
N ASN A 96 17.25 8.53 23.58
CA ASN A 96 16.90 9.50 22.51
C ASN A 96 15.75 9.02 21.61
N VAL A 97 14.74 8.41 22.20
CA VAL A 97 13.49 7.98 21.56
C VAL A 97 12.35 8.41 22.46
N SER A 98 11.37 9.15 21.93
CA SER A 98 10.22 9.59 22.73
C SER A 98 9.30 8.42 23.07
N GLU A 99 8.43 8.58 24.06
CA GLU A 99 7.47 7.53 24.41
C GLU A 99 6.49 7.21 23.26
N GLU A 100 6.10 8.19 22.45
CA GLU A 100 5.28 7.92 21.25
C GLU A 100 6.05 7.10 20.21
N GLN A 101 7.35 7.36 20.05
CA GLN A 101 8.20 6.58 19.15
C GLN A 101 8.43 5.16 19.68
N LYS A 102 8.59 4.97 20.99
CA LYS A 102 8.63 3.65 21.61
C LYS A 102 7.31 2.92 21.44
N GLN A 103 6.18 3.60 21.59
CA GLN A 103 4.86 3.02 21.32
C GLN A 103 4.74 2.57 19.86
N ALA A 104 5.22 3.37 18.92
CA ALA A 104 5.30 2.99 17.51
C ALA A 104 6.20 1.77 17.28
N LEU A 105 7.35 1.67 17.94
CA LEU A 105 8.22 0.50 17.88
C LEU A 105 7.56 -0.75 18.45
N ARG A 106 6.87 -0.64 19.60
CA ARG A 106 6.08 -1.73 20.18
C ARG A 106 5.00 -2.20 19.22
N HIS A 107 4.28 -1.27 18.58
CA HIS A 107 3.31 -1.61 17.55
C HIS A 107 3.94 -2.38 16.39
N ILE A 108 5.05 -1.89 15.82
CA ILE A 108 5.69 -2.46 14.63
C ILE A 108 6.40 -3.79 14.89
N LEU A 109 6.98 -3.99 16.08
CA LEU A 109 7.83 -5.15 16.37
C LEU A 109 7.13 -6.21 17.23
N LEU A 110 6.22 -5.82 18.12
CA LEU A 110 5.63 -6.72 19.12
C LEU A 110 4.19 -7.12 18.85
N SER A 111 3.46 -6.41 17.97
CA SER A 111 2.10 -6.81 17.64
C SER A 111 2.06 -8.19 16.94
N THR A 112 0.96 -8.90 17.13
CA THR A 112 0.68 -10.19 16.50
C THR A 112 -0.02 -10.05 15.15
N SER A 113 0.04 -8.86 14.55
CA SER A 113 -0.58 -8.56 13.25
C SER A 113 0.46 -8.70 12.14
N GLY A 114 0.16 -9.49 11.10
CA GLY A 114 1.03 -9.64 9.92
C GLY A 114 1.15 -8.36 9.09
N VAL A 115 0.20 -7.43 9.21
CA VAL A 115 0.24 -6.10 8.58
C VAL A 115 0.15 -5.03 9.66
N ARG A 116 1.05 -4.04 9.62
CA ARG A 116 1.15 -2.98 10.63
C ARG A 116 1.39 -1.65 9.96
N VAL A 117 0.72 -0.59 10.42
CA VAL A 117 0.75 0.72 9.76
C VAL A 117 1.30 1.77 10.73
N LEU A 118 2.44 2.36 10.36
CA LEU A 118 2.99 3.50 11.09
C LEU A 118 2.43 4.81 10.52
N ARG A 119 1.59 5.50 11.29
CA ARG A 119 1.03 6.82 10.93
C ARG A 119 1.61 7.92 11.81
N GLY A 120 1.79 9.10 11.22
CA GLY A 120 2.23 10.30 11.95
C GLY A 120 2.27 11.51 11.03
N ARG A 121 2.19 12.72 11.60
CA ARG A 121 2.28 13.98 10.84
C ARG A 121 3.65 14.10 10.14
N ALA A 122 3.77 15.02 9.18
CA ALA A 122 5.06 15.32 8.58
C ALA A 122 6.06 15.77 9.68
N GLY A 123 7.32 15.35 9.58
CA GLY A 123 8.36 15.71 10.54
C GLY A 123 8.37 14.93 11.87
N THR A 124 7.40 14.07 12.17
CA THR A 124 7.33 13.37 13.48
C THR A 124 8.29 12.17 13.64
N GLY A 125 9.32 12.05 12.79
CA GLY A 125 10.33 11.00 12.94
C GLY A 125 9.92 9.59 12.51
N LYS A 126 8.93 9.40 11.63
CA LYS A 126 8.55 8.07 11.11
C LYS A 126 9.74 7.28 10.54
N SER A 127 10.57 7.93 9.73
CA SER A 127 11.78 7.31 9.17
C SER A 127 12.80 6.92 10.25
N TYR A 128 12.88 7.70 11.34
CA TYR A 128 13.73 7.39 12.48
C TYR A 128 13.21 6.15 13.23
N VAL A 129 11.90 6.05 13.45
CA VAL A 129 11.26 4.85 14.02
C VAL A 129 11.51 3.61 13.16
N LEU A 130 11.31 3.70 11.84
CA LEU A 130 11.55 2.57 10.93
C LEU A 130 13.03 2.16 10.91
N ALA A 131 13.97 3.10 11.03
CA ALA A 131 15.40 2.78 11.14
C ALA A 131 15.76 2.07 12.43
N LYS A 132 15.14 2.43 13.55
CA LYS A 132 15.30 1.70 14.81
C LYS A 132 14.67 0.32 14.73
N ALA A 133 13.49 0.21 14.11
CA ALA A 133 12.81 -1.07 13.91
C ALA A 133 13.65 -2.04 13.05
N HIS A 134 14.18 -1.56 11.93
CA HIS A 134 15.10 -2.33 11.08
C HIS A 134 16.29 -2.85 11.89
N LYS A 135 17.02 -1.96 12.58
CA LYS A 135 18.19 -2.34 13.38
C LYS A 135 17.87 -3.37 14.47
N LEU A 136 16.78 -3.17 15.20
CA LEU A 136 16.36 -4.12 16.24
C LEU A 136 16.05 -5.48 15.63
N ALA A 137 15.28 -5.54 14.55
CA ALA A 137 14.94 -6.80 13.89
C ALA A 137 16.18 -7.52 13.33
N THR A 138 17.05 -6.81 12.61
CA THR A 138 18.28 -7.40 12.03
C THR A 138 19.25 -7.89 13.10
N ASN A 139 19.40 -7.15 14.22
CA ASN A 139 20.24 -7.57 15.34
C ASN A 139 19.76 -8.85 16.02
N ARG A 140 18.46 -9.19 15.85
CA ARG A 140 17.87 -10.45 16.30
C ARG A 140 17.89 -11.54 15.21
N GLY A 141 18.70 -11.37 14.17
CA GLY A 141 18.84 -12.34 13.09
C GLY A 141 17.66 -12.41 12.11
N GLN A 142 16.68 -11.50 12.24
CA GLN A 142 15.56 -11.45 11.30
C GLN A 142 16.05 -10.95 9.94
N LYS A 143 15.61 -11.63 8.88
CA LYS A 143 15.82 -11.16 7.51
C LYS A 143 14.83 -10.04 7.21
N VAL A 144 15.31 -8.81 7.19
CA VAL A 144 14.51 -7.63 6.84
C VAL A 144 14.78 -7.25 5.39
N ILE A 145 13.70 -7.00 4.62
CA ILE A 145 13.77 -6.48 3.25
C ILE A 145 13.04 -5.14 3.25
N ASP A 146 13.76 -4.08 2.90
CA ASP A 146 13.22 -2.73 2.86
C ASP A 146 12.83 -2.33 1.44
N LEU A 147 11.60 -1.85 1.30
CA LEU A 147 11.05 -1.43 0.02
C LEU A 147 10.74 0.05 0.03
N ALA A 148 11.12 0.74 -1.03
CA ALA A 148 10.82 2.16 -1.22
C ALA A 148 10.19 2.43 -2.59
N PRO A 149 9.42 3.52 -2.75
CA PRO A 149 8.74 3.81 -4.01
C PRO A 149 9.70 4.31 -5.10
N THR A 150 10.85 4.89 -4.74
CA THR A 150 11.76 5.56 -5.70
C THR A 150 13.22 5.20 -5.46
N HIS A 151 14.05 5.29 -6.52
CA HIS A 151 15.49 5.09 -6.43
C HIS A 151 16.19 6.08 -5.49
N LYS A 152 15.69 7.32 -5.39
CA LYS A 152 16.20 8.32 -4.45
C LYS A 152 16.00 7.86 -3.01
N ALA A 153 14.81 7.38 -2.66
CA ALA A 153 14.54 6.85 -1.32
C ALA A 153 15.36 5.59 -1.01
N VAL A 154 15.56 4.69 -1.98
CA VAL A 154 16.47 3.55 -1.83
C VAL A 154 17.90 4.02 -1.53
N SER A 155 18.40 5.01 -2.27
CA SER A 155 19.76 5.54 -2.08
C SER A 155 19.93 6.18 -0.70
N GLU A 156 18.90 6.87 -0.20
CA GLU A 156 18.88 7.42 1.16
C GLU A 156 18.88 6.34 2.24
N LEU A 157 18.15 5.23 2.04
CA LEU A 157 18.18 4.11 2.97
C LEU A 157 19.57 3.44 2.94
N ARG A 158 20.18 3.24 1.76
CA ARG A 158 21.53 2.67 1.65
C ARG A 158 22.58 3.52 2.36
N SER A 159 22.55 4.84 2.22
CA SER A 159 23.49 5.73 2.93
C SER A 159 23.34 5.67 4.45
N LYS A 160 22.18 5.21 4.95
CA LYS A 160 21.90 4.96 6.37
C LYS A 160 22.28 3.55 6.83
N GLY A 161 22.88 2.74 5.97
CA GLY A 161 23.42 1.41 6.28
C GLY A 161 22.47 0.24 6.00
N TYR A 162 21.37 0.46 5.27
CA TYR A 162 20.47 -0.62 4.89
C TYR A 162 21.06 -1.44 3.74
N THR A 163 21.04 -2.77 3.88
CA THR A 163 21.68 -3.70 2.94
C THR A 163 20.70 -4.28 1.93
N GLU A 164 19.59 -4.87 2.41
CA GLU A 164 18.54 -5.48 1.57
C GLU A 164 17.44 -4.49 1.22
N VAL A 165 17.78 -3.49 0.40
CA VAL A 165 16.84 -2.42 0.02
C VAL A 165 16.66 -2.25 -1.49
N TYR A 166 15.39 -2.20 -1.90
CA TYR A 166 14.96 -2.19 -3.29
C TYR A 166 13.83 -1.20 -3.54
N THR A 167 13.65 -0.82 -4.81
CA THR A 167 12.37 -0.22 -5.20
C THR A 167 11.30 -1.30 -5.22
N VAL A 168 10.04 -0.95 -4.98
CA VAL A 168 8.91 -1.91 -5.07
C VAL A 168 8.91 -2.63 -6.42
N LYS A 169 9.04 -1.88 -7.52
CA LYS A 169 9.13 -2.43 -8.88
C LYS A 169 10.35 -3.35 -9.06
N GLY A 170 11.52 -2.92 -8.60
CA GLY A 170 12.75 -3.70 -8.73
C GLY A 170 12.68 -5.02 -7.96
N PHE A 171 12.06 -5.01 -6.78
CA PHE A 171 11.86 -6.20 -5.98
C PHE A 171 10.93 -7.22 -6.65
N PHE A 172 9.80 -6.76 -7.22
CA PHE A 172 8.90 -7.65 -7.96
C PHE A 172 9.59 -8.32 -9.15
N TYR A 173 10.39 -7.56 -9.92
CA TYR A 173 11.16 -8.12 -11.02
C TYR A 173 12.12 -9.23 -10.58
N ILE A 174 12.80 -9.05 -9.44
CA ILE A 174 13.71 -10.06 -8.89
C ILE A 174 12.94 -11.32 -8.47
N ILE A 175 11.79 -11.16 -7.79
CA ILE A 175 10.97 -12.29 -7.36
C ILE A 175 10.44 -13.08 -8.56
N GLU A 176 9.90 -12.40 -9.57
CA GLU A 176 9.39 -13.05 -10.79
C GLU A 176 10.47 -13.88 -11.47
N LYS A 177 11.65 -13.28 -11.70
CA LYS A 177 12.78 -13.98 -12.32
C LYS A 177 13.18 -15.23 -11.52
N ASN A 178 13.25 -15.11 -10.19
CA ASN A 178 13.61 -16.23 -9.32
C ASN A 178 12.54 -17.33 -9.31
N PHE A 179 11.26 -16.95 -9.37
CA PHE A 179 10.15 -17.88 -9.46
C PHE A 179 10.25 -18.73 -10.75
N TYR A 180 10.43 -18.09 -11.90
CA TYR A 180 10.60 -18.79 -13.18
C TYR A 180 11.84 -19.68 -13.21
N ALA A 181 12.98 -19.21 -12.68
CA ALA A 181 14.21 -20.01 -12.62
C ALA A 181 14.03 -21.29 -11.78
N ARG A 182 13.27 -21.22 -10.67
CA ARG A 182 12.97 -22.41 -9.85
C ARG A 182 12.07 -23.41 -10.57
N GLN A 183 11.10 -22.93 -11.33
CA GLN A 183 10.15 -23.78 -12.07
C GLN A 183 10.84 -24.54 -13.22
N LEU A 184 11.82 -23.91 -13.88
CA LEU A 184 12.66 -24.55 -14.90
C LEU A 184 13.57 -25.64 -14.30
N ASN A 185 14.08 -25.42 -13.08
CA ASN A 185 14.95 -26.37 -12.39
C ASN A 185 14.19 -27.53 -11.71
N SER A 186 12.89 -27.36 -11.41
CA SER A 186 12.04 -28.44 -10.87
C SER A 186 11.40 -29.33 -11.95
N SER A 187 11.62 -29.00 -13.22
CA SER A 187 11.10 -29.74 -14.39
C SER A 187 12.18 -30.58 -15.08
N ARG A 188 13.33 -30.75 -14.42
CA ARG A 188 14.43 -31.65 -14.78
C ARG A 188 14.61 -32.67 -13.66
#